data_AF-A0A8K1FFX1-F1
#
_entry.id   AF-A0A8K1FFX1-F1
#
_cell.length_a   1.000
_cell.length_b   1.000
_cell.length_c   1.000
_cell.angle_alpha   90.00
_cell.angle_beta   90.00
_cell.angle_gamma   90.00
#
_symmetry.space_group_name_H-M   'P 1'
#
loop_
_entity.id
_entity.type
_entity.pdbx_description
1 polymer ?
#
loop_
_entity_poly.entity_id
_entity_poly.type
_entity_poly.pdbx_seq_one_letter_code
_entity_poly.pdbx_strand_id
1 'polypeptide(L)'
;MAHEEFSTDLLQLYYDRLFPYEQMTKWLAYDGGETYLFRRELSFTLENDTYIRYKAFHNADEMRSSMTKMLPFKIDIGAVFSVSPADKGKVNANDFTADERELVFDIDLTDYDDIRTCCEGASICPKCWRFMVAAVKVMDAALREDFGFQHIMWVYSGRRGIHCWVSDEFARGLTNDARTAVVQYLSLVEGNENAKRKVHLKEPLHPSLDRAYRILEPMFEELILSDEGQGVFCSEKQWIKLLDMIPDEDLRDQLLHRWSSLSCSSSPREKWMEVVDGVEKIVAMGLNNNKRQSLQSDQRKRNIYELRTCLQEIVFAYLYPRLDANVSKQRNHLLKSPFAVHPKTGRVCVPVDADNIEEFDPFTVPTLGQLQDELNKNDKAGGSDIDRTSMKEHVKFFEDTLLKPLEVAAKQKQRDAKESNAAMTGDW
;
A
#
# COMPACT_ATOMS: atom_id res chain seq x y z
N MET A 1 21.15 -12.19 25.92
CA MET A 1 20.66 -10.80 26.01
C MET A 1 19.92 -10.53 24.72
N ALA A 2 18.70 -10.00 24.75
CA ALA A 2 18.06 -9.58 23.51
C ALA A 2 18.98 -8.54 22.86
N HIS A 3 19.40 -8.76 21.61
CA HIS A 3 20.20 -7.78 20.89
C HIS A 3 19.36 -6.50 20.73
N GLU A 4 19.99 -5.35 20.95
CA GLU A 4 19.33 -4.06 20.75
C GLU A 4 19.12 -3.86 19.25
N GLU A 5 17.86 -3.83 18.81
CA GLU A 5 17.54 -3.72 17.38
C GLU A 5 17.58 -2.27 16.87
N PHE A 6 17.57 -1.30 17.78
CA PHE A 6 17.63 0.13 17.49
C PHE A 6 18.28 0.90 18.63
N SER A 7 19.28 1.73 18.31
CA SER A 7 19.89 2.72 19.21
C SER A 7 20.43 3.90 18.39
N THR A 8 20.80 5.00 19.05
CA THR A 8 21.43 6.14 18.38
C THR A 8 22.76 5.77 17.73
N ASP A 9 23.55 4.90 18.36
CA ASP A 9 24.83 4.42 17.83
C ASP A 9 24.63 3.53 16.60
N LEU A 10 23.62 2.66 16.63
CA LEU A 10 23.22 1.85 15.48
C LEU A 10 22.72 2.71 14.32
N LEU A 11 21.92 3.74 14.62
CA LEU A 11 21.40 4.68 13.64
C LEU A 11 22.53 5.50 12.99
N GLN A 12 23.49 5.96 13.79
CA GLN A 12 24.71 6.64 13.34
C GLN A 12 25.50 5.74 12.38
N LEU A 13 25.77 4.51 12.77
CA LEU A 13 26.46 3.52 11.92
C LEU A 13 25.73 3.33 10.58
N TYR A 14 24.41 3.19 10.62
CA TYR A 14 23.59 2.98 9.43
C TYR A 14 23.64 4.18 8.47
N TYR A 15 23.45 5.40 8.96
CA TYR A 15 23.56 6.60 8.13
C TYR A 15 24.98 6.85 7.64
N ASP A 16 26.02 6.48 8.39
CA ASP A 16 27.39 6.68 7.93
C ASP A 16 27.77 5.71 6.81
N ARG A 17 27.28 4.46 6.86
CA ARG A 17 27.85 3.36 6.07
C ARG A 17 26.88 2.66 5.11
N LEU A 18 25.58 2.65 5.41
CA LEU A 18 24.63 1.73 4.77
C LEU A 18 23.45 2.40 4.07
N PHE A 19 23.06 3.62 4.47
CA PHE A 19 21.97 4.32 3.78
C PHE A 19 22.37 4.64 2.31
N PRO A 20 21.53 4.30 1.32
CA PRO A 20 21.89 4.38 -0.10
C PRO A 20 21.71 5.80 -0.67
N TYR A 21 22.53 6.76 -0.23
CA TYR A 21 22.40 8.19 -0.59
C TYR A 21 22.45 8.47 -2.10
N GLU A 22 23.32 7.79 -2.84
CA GLU A 22 23.46 7.97 -4.28
C GLU A 22 22.18 7.54 -5.00
N GLN A 23 21.67 6.36 -4.66
CA GLN A 23 20.44 5.82 -5.24
C GLN A 23 19.23 6.69 -4.87
N MET A 24 19.14 7.13 -3.61
CA MET A 24 18.05 7.98 -3.13
C MET A 24 18.03 9.35 -3.81
N THR A 25 19.18 10.03 -3.89
CA THR A 25 19.24 11.35 -4.54
C THR A 25 19.02 11.24 -6.04
N LYS A 26 19.50 10.17 -6.69
CA LYS A 26 19.23 9.88 -8.10
C LYS A 26 17.74 9.66 -8.39
N TRP A 27 17.04 8.92 -7.54
CA TRP A 27 15.57 8.77 -7.66
C TRP A 27 14.87 10.12 -7.52
N LEU A 28 15.20 10.88 -6.47
CA LEU A 28 14.51 12.13 -6.14
C LEU A 28 14.83 13.29 -7.08
N ALA A 29 15.96 13.22 -7.79
CA ALA A 29 16.39 14.17 -8.81
C ALA A 29 15.78 13.91 -10.20
N TYR A 30 15.42 12.65 -10.49
CA TYR A 30 15.02 12.18 -11.83
C TYR A 30 15.98 12.70 -12.94
N ASP A 31 15.45 13.06 -14.10
CA ASP A 31 16.15 13.70 -15.22
C ASP A 31 16.40 15.20 -15.01
N GLY A 32 15.85 15.80 -13.94
CA GLY A 32 16.03 17.22 -13.60
C GLY A 32 17.31 17.54 -12.83
N GLY A 33 18.02 16.50 -12.35
CA GLY A 33 19.32 16.62 -11.69
C GLY A 33 19.28 17.46 -10.41
N GLU A 34 20.41 18.10 -10.10
CA GLU A 34 20.61 18.90 -8.89
C GLU A 34 19.53 19.98 -8.71
N THR A 35 19.17 20.70 -9.78
CA THR A 35 18.19 21.80 -9.69
C THR A 35 16.79 21.33 -9.29
N TYR A 36 16.43 20.11 -9.69
CA TYR A 36 15.17 19.49 -9.32
C TYR A 36 15.24 18.94 -7.88
N LEU A 37 16.34 18.27 -7.53
CA LEU A 37 16.58 17.77 -6.18
C LEU A 37 16.57 18.89 -5.13
N PHE A 38 17.19 20.03 -5.42
CA PHE A 38 17.24 21.16 -4.49
C PHE A 38 15.87 21.82 -4.25
N ARG A 39 14.86 21.49 -5.07
CA ARG A 39 13.46 21.89 -4.86
C ARG A 39 12.63 20.82 -4.15
N ARG A 40 13.18 19.62 -3.90
CA ARG A 40 12.52 18.54 -3.16
C ARG A 40 12.55 18.82 -1.66
N GLU A 41 11.40 18.73 -1.02
CA GLU A 41 11.31 18.75 0.44
C GLU A 41 11.60 17.37 1.05
N LEU A 42 12.43 17.36 2.09
CA LEU A 42 12.50 16.31 3.09
C LEU A 42 12.14 16.88 4.47
N SER A 43 11.61 16.03 5.35
CA SER A 43 11.47 16.34 6.78
C SER A 43 12.14 15.31 7.65
N PHE A 44 12.63 15.78 8.79
CA PHE A 44 13.29 14.98 9.82
C PHE A 44 12.50 15.04 11.12
N THR A 45 12.25 13.90 11.75
CA THR A 45 11.87 13.83 13.17
C THR A 45 13.08 13.37 13.96
N LEU A 46 13.51 14.15 14.95
CA LEU A 46 14.64 13.81 15.81
C LEU A 46 14.19 12.97 17.02
N GLU A 47 15.14 12.52 17.85
CA GLU A 47 14.89 11.68 19.04
C GLU A 47 13.84 12.27 19.99
N ASN A 48 13.90 13.58 20.23
CA ASN A 48 12.98 14.30 21.11
C ASN A 48 11.66 14.70 20.44
N ASP A 49 11.26 13.99 19.37
CA ASP A 49 10.13 14.28 18.50
C ASP A 49 10.14 15.69 17.87
N THR A 50 11.30 16.37 17.86
CA THR A 50 11.44 17.65 17.14
C THR A 50 11.25 17.39 15.65
N TYR A 51 10.25 18.04 15.08
CA TYR A 51 9.89 17.89 13.68
C TYR A 51 10.40 19.07 12.86
N ILE A 52 11.26 18.79 11.88
CA ILE A 52 11.93 19.78 11.05
C ILE A 52 11.50 19.57 9.59
N ARG A 53 10.80 20.54 9.01
CA ARG A 53 10.37 20.55 7.61
C ARG A 53 11.28 21.38 6.72
N TYR A 54 11.02 21.31 5.41
CA TYR A 54 11.67 22.13 4.39
C TYR A 54 13.19 21.96 4.32
N LYS A 55 13.69 20.74 4.57
CA LYS A 55 15.06 20.37 4.21
C LYS A 55 15.13 20.15 2.70
N ALA A 56 16.22 20.58 2.09
CA ALA A 56 16.55 20.37 0.69
C ALA A 56 18.06 20.20 0.57
N PHE A 57 18.51 19.47 -0.47
CA PHE A 57 19.91 19.09 -0.66
C PHE A 57 20.29 19.24 -2.12
N HIS A 58 21.53 19.62 -2.40
CA HIS A 58 22.05 19.67 -3.76
C HIS A 58 22.49 18.28 -4.25
N ASN A 59 22.96 17.41 -3.35
CA ASN A 59 23.56 16.12 -3.70
C ASN A 59 23.58 15.13 -2.51
N ALA A 60 24.08 13.93 -2.78
CA ALA A 60 24.21 12.84 -1.80
C ALA A 60 25.10 13.21 -0.60
N ASP A 61 26.20 13.94 -0.81
CA ASP A 61 27.14 14.30 0.25
C ASP A 61 26.53 15.30 1.25
N GLU A 62 25.76 16.28 0.77
CA GLU A 62 25.02 17.20 1.64
C GLU A 62 23.94 16.47 2.44
N MET A 63 23.19 15.56 1.79
CA MET A 63 22.18 14.75 2.45
C MET A 63 22.80 13.85 3.52
N ARG A 64 23.93 13.19 3.22
CA ARG A 64 24.72 12.39 4.18
C ARG A 64 25.18 13.24 5.35
N SER A 65 25.88 14.34 5.08
CA SER A 65 26.40 15.24 6.13
C SER A 65 25.29 15.73 7.06
N SER A 66 24.13 16.07 6.49
CA SER A 66 22.94 16.50 7.23
C SER A 66 22.35 15.39 8.11
N MET A 67 22.17 14.18 7.56
CA MET A 67 21.61 13.04 8.27
C MET A 67 22.55 12.49 9.35
N THR A 68 23.84 12.34 9.06
CA THR A 68 24.89 11.96 10.02
C THR A 68 24.98 12.96 11.17
N LYS A 69 24.79 14.27 10.91
CA LYS A 69 24.86 15.31 11.96
C LYS A 69 23.59 15.38 12.82
N MET A 70 22.41 15.21 12.23
CA MET A 70 21.15 15.39 12.94
C MET A 70 20.55 14.09 13.48
N LEU A 71 20.96 12.93 12.95
CA LEU A 71 20.47 11.60 13.29
C LEU A 71 18.94 11.51 13.35
N PRO A 72 18.25 11.73 12.22
CA PRO A 72 16.80 11.69 12.20
C PRO A 72 16.27 10.27 12.50
N PHE A 73 15.36 10.17 13.48
CA PHE A 73 14.63 8.95 13.80
C PHE A 73 13.53 8.63 12.77
N LYS A 74 13.03 9.66 12.07
CA LYS A 74 12.12 9.51 10.93
C LYS A 74 12.53 10.45 9.82
N ILE A 75 12.37 10.00 8.59
CA ILE A 75 12.62 10.76 7.37
C ILE A 75 11.37 10.65 6.53
N ASP A 76 10.83 11.78 6.10
CA ASP A 76 9.70 11.81 5.16
C ASP A 76 10.08 12.62 3.92
N ILE A 77 9.52 12.21 2.78
CA ILE A 77 9.74 12.84 1.48
C ILE A 77 8.48 13.59 1.07
N GLY A 78 8.66 14.83 0.63
CA GLY A 78 7.60 15.77 0.27
C GLY A 78 7.60 16.10 -1.21
N ALA A 79 6.95 17.22 -1.54
CA ALA A 79 6.84 17.70 -2.91
C ALA A 79 8.16 18.28 -3.45
N VAL A 80 8.21 18.43 -4.76
CA VAL A 80 9.07 19.40 -5.44
C VAL A 80 8.32 20.73 -5.52
N PHE A 81 8.96 21.78 -5.02
CA PHE A 81 8.37 23.11 -4.94
C PHE A 81 8.82 24.02 -6.10
N SER A 82 8.10 25.12 -6.29
CA SER A 82 8.43 26.18 -7.26
C SER A 82 9.81 26.80 -7.00
N VAL A 83 10.20 26.94 -5.73
CA VAL A 83 11.54 27.34 -5.27
C VAL A 83 12.04 26.37 -4.21
N SER A 84 13.35 26.40 -3.93
CA SER A 84 13.91 25.52 -2.90
C SER A 84 13.20 25.70 -1.56
N PRO A 85 12.81 24.60 -0.88
CA PRO A 85 12.33 24.66 0.51
C PRO A 85 13.28 25.41 1.45
N ALA A 86 14.59 25.35 1.22
CA ALA A 86 15.60 26.09 1.98
C ALA A 86 15.47 27.62 1.81
N ASP A 87 14.91 28.06 0.69
CA ASP A 87 14.71 29.46 0.33
C ASP A 87 13.28 29.95 0.55
N LYS A 88 12.40 29.13 1.13
CA LYS A 88 10.99 29.47 1.39
C LYS A 88 10.81 30.83 2.07
N GLY A 89 11.69 31.19 3.02
CA GLY A 89 11.62 32.46 3.73
C GLY A 89 12.02 33.70 2.90
N LYS A 90 12.55 33.50 1.69
CA LYS A 90 13.01 34.56 0.79
C LYS A 90 11.95 34.95 -0.25
N VAL A 91 10.83 34.22 -0.33
CA VAL A 91 9.74 34.44 -1.29
C VAL A 91 8.42 34.70 -0.59
N ASN A 92 7.44 35.25 -1.31
CA ASN A 92 6.08 35.36 -0.78
C ASN A 92 5.44 33.98 -0.68
N ALA A 93 4.52 33.80 0.26
CA ALA A 93 3.83 32.53 0.45
C ALA A 93 3.06 32.06 -0.80
N ASN A 94 2.54 32.99 -1.61
CA ASN A 94 1.82 32.67 -2.85
C ASN A 94 2.74 32.15 -3.97
N ASP A 95 4.04 32.44 -3.88
CA ASP A 95 5.04 32.04 -4.87
C ASP A 95 5.73 30.72 -4.48
N PHE A 96 5.42 30.18 -3.29
CA PHE A 96 5.93 28.90 -2.77
C PHE A 96 4.86 27.80 -2.88
N THR A 97 4.83 27.11 -4.00
CA THR A 97 3.79 26.14 -4.35
C THR A 97 4.39 24.76 -4.62
N ALA A 98 3.61 23.71 -4.34
CA ALA A 98 4.00 22.33 -4.63
C ALA A 98 3.65 21.96 -6.08
N ASP A 99 4.67 21.86 -6.92
CA ASP A 99 4.52 21.66 -8.36
C ASP A 99 4.29 20.17 -8.68
N GLU A 100 5.15 19.32 -8.12
CA GLU A 100 5.18 17.88 -8.41
C GLU A 100 5.35 17.05 -7.12
N ARG A 101 4.78 15.85 -7.11
CA ARG A 101 5.10 14.81 -6.11
C ARG A 101 4.67 13.46 -6.66
N GLU A 102 5.41 12.41 -6.39
CA GLU A 102 4.95 11.02 -6.62
C GLU A 102 3.50 10.84 -6.17
N LEU A 103 2.72 10.07 -6.93
CA LEU A 103 1.43 9.61 -6.43
C LEU A 103 1.71 8.46 -5.47
N VAL A 104 1.27 8.62 -4.22
CA VAL A 104 1.58 7.67 -3.16
C VAL A 104 0.32 7.11 -2.52
N PHE A 105 0.42 5.89 -2.02
CA PHE A 105 -0.64 5.24 -1.25
C PHE A 105 -0.03 4.64 0.03
N ASP A 106 -0.80 4.67 1.11
CA ASP A 106 -0.43 4.09 2.41
C ASP A 106 -1.55 3.14 2.85
N ILE A 107 -1.15 1.95 3.27
CA ILE A 107 -2.02 0.87 3.71
C ILE A 107 -1.45 0.33 5.02
N ASP A 108 -2.17 0.52 6.13
CA ASP A 108 -1.78 0.06 7.47
C ASP A 108 -2.76 -1.04 7.95
N LEU A 109 -2.21 -2.09 8.54
CA LEU A 109 -3.01 -3.17 9.12
C LEU A 109 -3.96 -2.73 10.24
N THR A 110 -3.81 -1.55 10.85
CA THR A 110 -4.83 -1.04 11.79
C THR A 110 -6.16 -0.77 11.13
N ASP A 111 -6.16 -0.42 9.84
CA ASP A 111 -7.41 -0.19 9.13
C ASP A 111 -8.20 -1.49 8.96
N TYR A 112 -7.63 -2.64 9.28
CA TYR A 112 -8.25 -3.97 9.24
C TYR A 112 -8.62 -4.52 10.63
N ASP A 113 -8.49 -3.74 11.71
CA ASP A 113 -8.71 -4.20 13.11
C ASP A 113 -10.12 -4.73 13.39
N ASP A 114 -11.13 -4.28 12.64
CA ASP A 114 -12.52 -4.73 12.78
C ASP A 114 -12.79 -6.13 12.19
N ILE A 115 -11.92 -6.59 11.27
CA ILE A 115 -12.07 -7.84 10.51
C ILE A 115 -10.96 -8.86 10.77
N ARG A 116 -9.77 -8.44 11.23
CA ARG A 116 -8.71 -9.37 11.63
C ARG A 116 -8.96 -9.85 13.06
N THR A 117 -8.63 -11.11 13.33
CA THR A 117 -8.90 -11.81 14.58
C THR A 117 -7.63 -12.27 15.29
N CYS A 118 -6.51 -12.30 14.58
CA CYS A 118 -5.25 -12.87 15.06
C CYS A 118 -4.36 -11.86 15.82
N CYS A 119 -4.57 -10.56 15.63
CA CYS A 119 -3.78 -9.47 16.20
C CYS A 119 -4.64 -8.22 16.36
N GLU A 120 -4.23 -7.29 17.21
CA GLU A 120 -4.87 -5.98 17.39
C GLU A 120 -3.84 -4.83 17.33
N GLY A 121 -4.29 -3.66 16.91
CA GLY A 121 -3.52 -2.43 16.90
C GLY A 121 -2.19 -2.55 16.16
N ALA A 122 -1.08 -2.51 16.89
CA ALA A 122 0.24 -2.43 16.30
C ALA A 122 0.99 -3.76 16.16
N SER A 123 0.33 -4.85 16.57
CA SER A 123 0.84 -6.22 16.44
C SER A 123 0.53 -6.77 15.05
N ILE A 124 1.44 -7.61 14.55
CA ILE A 124 1.30 -8.31 13.29
C ILE A 124 1.78 -9.76 13.44
N CYS A 125 1.25 -10.64 12.60
CA CYS A 125 1.70 -12.03 12.46
C CYS A 125 1.60 -12.45 10.98
N PRO A 126 2.14 -13.61 10.59
CA PRO A 126 2.06 -14.09 9.20
C PRO A 126 0.63 -14.14 8.65
N LYS A 127 -0.38 -14.41 9.50
CA LYS A 127 -1.78 -14.50 9.09
C LYS A 127 -2.35 -13.16 8.61
N CYS A 128 -2.18 -12.08 9.37
CA CYS A 128 -2.70 -10.77 8.97
C CYS A 128 -1.81 -10.07 7.94
N TRP A 129 -0.53 -10.44 7.81
CA TRP A 129 0.29 -9.88 6.73
C TRP A 129 -0.27 -10.17 5.33
N ARG A 130 -1.02 -11.28 5.19
CA ARG A 130 -1.69 -11.65 3.93
C ARG A 130 -2.72 -10.61 3.45
N PHE A 131 -3.21 -9.71 4.32
CA PHE A 131 -4.00 -8.55 3.89
C PHE A 131 -3.17 -7.59 3.02
N MET A 132 -1.88 -7.39 3.32
CA MET A 132 -1.00 -6.56 2.51
C MET A 132 -0.73 -7.21 1.15
N VAL A 133 -0.57 -8.54 1.11
CA VAL A 133 -0.45 -9.32 -0.14
C VAL A 133 -1.68 -9.08 -1.03
N ALA A 134 -2.88 -9.24 -0.48
CA ALA A 134 -4.13 -8.98 -1.19
C ALA A 134 -4.21 -7.52 -1.70
N ALA A 135 -3.81 -6.57 -0.85
CA ALA A 135 -3.84 -5.16 -1.17
C ALA A 135 -2.89 -4.79 -2.33
N VAL A 136 -1.64 -5.27 -2.30
CA VAL A 136 -0.64 -5.04 -3.35
C VAL A 136 -1.13 -5.60 -4.68
N LYS A 137 -1.62 -6.85 -4.71
CA LYS A 137 -2.09 -7.48 -5.96
C LYS A 137 -3.22 -6.69 -6.63
N VAL A 138 -4.20 -6.24 -5.85
CA VAL A 138 -5.34 -5.47 -6.39
C VAL A 138 -4.88 -4.09 -6.85
N MET A 139 -4.09 -3.40 -6.04
CA MET A 139 -3.64 -2.04 -6.32
C MET A 139 -2.66 -1.99 -7.49
N ASP A 140 -1.67 -2.88 -7.53
CA ASP A 140 -0.65 -2.91 -8.60
C ASP A 140 -1.31 -3.20 -9.96
N ALA A 141 -2.22 -4.19 -10.02
CA ALA A 141 -3.00 -4.47 -11.23
C ALA A 141 -3.82 -3.25 -11.68
N ALA A 142 -4.50 -2.56 -10.77
CA ALA A 142 -5.28 -1.36 -11.12
C ALA A 142 -4.37 -0.20 -11.60
N LEU A 143 -3.26 0.05 -10.92
CA LEU A 143 -2.30 1.11 -11.28
C LEU A 143 -1.68 0.86 -12.65
N ARG A 144 -1.35 -0.39 -12.99
CA ARG A 144 -0.77 -0.76 -14.28
C ARG A 144 -1.79 -0.83 -15.40
N GLU A 145 -2.89 -1.56 -15.20
CA GLU A 145 -3.84 -1.86 -16.27
C GLU A 145 -4.84 -0.74 -16.54
N ASP A 146 -5.29 -0.03 -15.50
CA ASP A 146 -6.32 0.99 -15.64
C ASP A 146 -5.71 2.39 -15.88
N PHE A 147 -4.59 2.69 -15.22
CA PHE A 147 -3.93 4.00 -15.32
C PHE A 147 -2.69 4.00 -16.21
N GLY A 148 -2.15 2.83 -16.58
CA GLY A 148 -0.95 2.73 -17.42
C GLY A 148 0.34 3.17 -16.73
N PHE A 149 0.36 3.25 -15.39
CA PHE A 149 1.58 3.60 -14.65
C PHE A 149 2.63 2.50 -14.78
N GLN A 150 3.88 2.88 -15.00
CA GLN A 150 4.99 1.96 -15.26
C GLN A 150 5.98 1.90 -14.10
N HIS A 151 6.26 3.05 -13.49
CA HIS A 151 7.33 3.21 -12.50
C HIS A 151 6.77 3.19 -11.08
N ILE A 152 6.35 2.01 -10.64
CA ILE A 152 5.71 1.78 -9.35
C ILE A 152 6.71 1.07 -8.43
N MET A 153 6.90 1.60 -7.22
CA MET A 153 7.70 0.97 -6.17
C MET A 153 6.85 0.77 -4.91
N TRP A 154 6.74 -0.48 -4.47
CA TRP A 154 6.16 -0.83 -3.17
C TRP A 154 7.25 -0.90 -2.11
N VAL A 155 6.95 -0.46 -0.89
CA VAL A 155 7.92 -0.30 0.19
C VAL A 155 7.31 -0.70 1.51
N TYR A 156 7.96 -1.61 2.23
CA TYR A 156 7.57 -1.98 3.58
C TYR A 156 7.70 -0.78 4.53
N SER A 157 6.68 -0.51 5.36
CA SER A 157 6.67 0.67 6.24
C SER A 157 7.61 0.57 7.46
N GLY A 158 8.32 -0.55 7.60
CA GLY A 158 9.19 -0.90 8.74
C GLY A 158 8.44 -1.55 9.91
N ARG A 159 7.10 -1.65 9.83
CA ARG A 159 6.30 -2.32 10.86
C ARG A 159 5.14 -3.15 10.30
N ARG A 160 4.03 -2.53 9.93
CA ARG A 160 2.72 -3.20 9.77
C ARG A 160 1.92 -2.74 8.55
N GLY A 161 2.58 -2.04 7.64
CA GLY A 161 1.94 -1.50 6.45
C GLY A 161 2.90 -1.51 5.27
N ILE A 162 2.38 -1.07 4.15
CA ILE A 162 3.13 -0.94 2.91
C ILE A 162 2.77 0.39 2.24
N HIS A 163 3.77 1.02 1.64
CA HIS A 163 3.61 2.25 0.88
C HIS A 163 3.81 1.95 -0.60
N CYS A 164 3.07 2.63 -1.47
CA CYS A 164 3.27 2.63 -2.90
C CYS A 164 3.77 4.00 -3.36
N TRP A 165 4.77 4.04 -4.23
CA TRP A 165 5.31 5.24 -4.86
C TRP A 165 5.23 5.11 -6.37
N VAL A 166 4.34 5.87 -7.00
CA VAL A 166 4.22 5.96 -8.46
C VAL A 166 5.03 7.15 -8.95
N SER A 167 6.09 6.84 -9.69
CA SER A 167 7.17 7.75 -10.06
C SER A 167 7.10 8.21 -11.52
N ASP A 168 6.08 7.82 -12.29
CA ASP A 168 5.86 8.31 -13.65
C ASP A 168 5.75 9.84 -13.69
N GLU A 169 6.33 10.49 -14.71
CA GLU A 169 6.34 11.96 -14.81
C GLU A 169 4.93 12.56 -14.78
N PHE A 170 3.99 11.95 -15.50
CA PHE A 170 2.60 12.42 -15.50
C PHE A 170 1.90 12.17 -14.16
N ALA A 171 2.25 11.09 -13.43
CA ALA A 171 1.76 10.84 -12.07
C ALA A 171 2.25 11.93 -11.11
N ARG A 172 3.51 12.35 -11.26
CA ARG A 172 4.10 13.42 -10.45
C ARG A 172 3.38 14.76 -10.64
N GLY A 173 2.96 15.04 -11.87
CA GLY A 173 2.24 16.25 -12.25
C GLY A 173 0.75 16.29 -11.85
N LEU A 174 0.13 15.18 -11.41
CA LEU A 174 -1.31 15.13 -11.12
C LEU A 174 -1.73 16.22 -10.10
N THR A 175 -2.80 16.94 -10.42
CA THR A 175 -3.45 17.92 -9.52
C THR A 175 -4.06 17.23 -8.31
N ASN A 176 -4.35 17.99 -7.25
CA ASN A 176 -5.03 17.44 -6.07
C ASN A 176 -6.41 16.84 -6.44
N ASP A 177 -7.12 17.45 -7.40
CA ASP A 177 -8.40 16.93 -7.88
C ASP A 177 -8.23 15.61 -8.64
N ALA A 178 -7.22 15.52 -9.52
CA ALA A 178 -6.93 14.29 -10.24
C ALA A 178 -6.48 13.17 -9.29
N ARG A 179 -5.64 13.48 -8.28
CA ARG A 179 -5.26 12.54 -7.21
C ARG A 179 -6.48 12.06 -6.44
N THR A 180 -7.39 12.98 -6.10
CA THR A 180 -8.65 12.64 -5.43
C THR A 180 -9.49 11.69 -6.26
N ALA A 181 -9.59 11.91 -7.58
CA ALA A 181 -10.30 11.02 -8.49
C ALA A 181 -9.67 9.61 -8.54
N VAL A 182 -8.33 9.51 -8.59
CA VAL A 182 -7.64 8.21 -8.53
C VAL A 182 -7.93 7.48 -7.21
N VAL A 183 -7.85 8.19 -6.09
CA VAL A 183 -8.17 7.61 -4.77
C VAL A 183 -9.61 7.15 -4.70
N GLN A 184 -10.56 7.94 -5.20
CA GLN A 184 -11.99 7.56 -5.25
C GLN A 184 -12.22 6.34 -6.14
N TYR A 185 -11.52 6.24 -7.27
CA TYR A 185 -11.58 5.08 -8.15
C TYR A 185 -11.11 3.80 -7.46
N LEU A 186 -10.04 3.92 -6.65
CA LEU A 186 -9.44 2.79 -5.94
C LEU A 186 -10.08 2.50 -4.58
N SER A 187 -10.94 3.36 -4.06
CA SER A 187 -11.58 3.19 -2.75
C SER A 187 -12.95 2.52 -2.89
N LEU A 188 -13.21 1.51 -2.05
CA LEU A 188 -14.45 0.74 -2.10
C LEU A 188 -15.09 0.53 -0.72
N VAL A 189 -14.26 0.33 0.31
CA VAL A 189 -14.73 0.05 1.66
C VAL A 189 -15.01 1.37 2.38
N GLU A 190 -16.28 1.61 2.69
CA GLU A 190 -16.75 2.82 3.35
C GLU A 190 -17.51 2.47 4.65
N GLY A 191 -17.45 3.34 5.65
CA GLY A 191 -18.20 3.19 6.90
C GLY A 191 -17.37 2.78 8.12
N ASN A 192 -17.94 3.04 9.30
CA ASN A 192 -17.28 2.78 10.59
C ASN A 192 -17.52 1.33 11.07
N GLU A 193 -16.94 0.97 12.22
CA GLU A 193 -17.06 -0.35 12.84
C GLU A 193 -18.51 -0.80 13.11
N ASN A 194 -19.47 0.13 13.16
CA ASN A 194 -20.88 -0.18 13.40
C ASN A 194 -21.67 -0.47 12.11
N ALA A 195 -21.07 -0.24 10.93
CA ALA A 195 -21.73 -0.51 9.66
C ALA A 195 -21.72 -2.02 9.38
N LYS A 196 -22.92 -2.62 9.29
CA LYS A 196 -23.08 -4.05 8.94
C LYS A 196 -22.56 -4.38 7.55
N ARG A 197 -22.74 -3.46 6.59
CA ARG A 197 -22.23 -3.56 5.21
C ARG A 197 -21.42 -2.32 4.90
N LYS A 198 -20.18 -2.54 4.48
CA LYS A 198 -19.21 -1.49 4.16
C LYS A 198 -18.94 -1.34 2.66
N VAL A 199 -19.52 -2.23 1.86
CA VAL A 199 -19.36 -2.26 0.41
C VAL A 199 -20.74 -2.32 -0.20
N HIS A 200 -20.98 -1.44 -1.17
CA HIS A 200 -22.24 -1.35 -1.90
C HIS A 200 -21.92 -1.33 -3.39
N LEU A 201 -22.14 -2.46 -4.05
CA LEU A 201 -21.85 -2.60 -5.46
C LEU A 201 -23.06 -2.22 -6.32
N LYS A 202 -22.77 -1.88 -7.58
CA LYS A 202 -23.77 -1.66 -8.62
C LYS A 202 -23.60 -2.73 -9.70
N GLU A 203 -24.71 -3.15 -10.29
CA GLU A 203 -24.69 -4.00 -11.47
C GLU A 203 -24.87 -3.18 -12.76
N PRO A 204 -24.18 -3.53 -13.86
CA PRO A 204 -23.10 -4.52 -13.92
C PRO A 204 -21.86 -4.05 -13.14
N LEU A 205 -21.06 -5.02 -12.66
CA LEU A 205 -19.84 -4.72 -11.91
C LEU A 205 -18.84 -3.96 -12.80
N HIS A 206 -18.19 -2.94 -12.23
CA HIS A 206 -17.14 -2.21 -12.94
C HIS A 206 -15.98 -3.15 -13.31
N PRO A 207 -15.36 -3.06 -14.51
CA PRO A 207 -14.31 -4.00 -14.93
C PRO A 207 -13.14 -4.13 -13.95
N SER A 208 -12.72 -3.02 -13.34
CA SER A 208 -11.67 -3.04 -12.31
C SER A 208 -12.06 -3.85 -11.08
N LEU A 209 -13.34 -3.79 -10.67
CA LEU A 209 -13.85 -4.57 -9.57
C LEU A 209 -14.04 -6.05 -9.96
N ASP A 210 -14.46 -6.35 -11.19
CA ASP A 210 -14.50 -7.74 -11.69
C ASP A 210 -13.10 -8.38 -11.67
N ARG A 211 -12.07 -7.66 -12.11
CA ARG A 211 -10.67 -8.12 -11.99
C ARG A 211 -10.25 -8.28 -10.52
N ALA A 212 -10.52 -7.29 -9.66
CA ALA A 212 -10.20 -7.37 -8.24
C ALA A 212 -10.87 -8.57 -7.56
N TYR A 213 -12.13 -8.87 -7.91
CA TYR A 213 -12.83 -10.03 -7.36
C TYR A 213 -12.16 -11.35 -7.75
N ARG A 214 -11.75 -11.50 -9.02
CA ARG A 214 -11.02 -12.70 -9.48
C ARG A 214 -9.68 -12.91 -8.77
N ILE A 215 -9.03 -11.83 -8.33
CA ILE A 215 -7.81 -11.89 -7.52
C ILE A 215 -8.12 -12.32 -6.09
N LEU A 216 -9.16 -11.74 -5.49
CA LEU A 216 -9.45 -11.87 -4.06
C LEU A 216 -10.26 -13.11 -3.70
N GLU A 217 -11.18 -13.56 -4.55
CA GLU A 217 -12.06 -14.71 -4.28
C GLU A 217 -11.25 -15.99 -3.97
N PRO A 218 -10.22 -16.38 -4.75
CA PRO A 218 -9.41 -17.56 -4.42
C PRO A 218 -8.66 -17.43 -3.09
N MET A 219 -8.32 -16.21 -2.68
CA MET A 219 -7.64 -15.93 -1.42
C MET A 219 -8.61 -15.96 -0.22
N PHE A 220 -9.90 -15.74 -0.45
CA PHE A 220 -10.89 -15.56 0.61
C PHE A 220 -11.03 -16.78 1.51
N GLU A 221 -11.10 -17.98 0.94
CA GLU A 221 -11.24 -19.22 1.69
C GLU A 221 -10.10 -19.42 2.69
N GLU A 222 -8.86 -19.31 2.21
CA GLU A 222 -7.68 -19.56 3.02
C GLU A 222 -7.40 -18.42 4.01
N LEU A 223 -7.45 -17.15 3.56
CA LEU A 223 -7.08 -16.01 4.40
C LEU A 223 -8.12 -15.67 5.45
N ILE A 224 -9.41 -15.79 5.13
CA ILE A 224 -10.49 -15.25 5.96
C ILE A 224 -11.25 -16.37 6.67
N LEU A 225 -11.63 -17.40 5.93
CA LEU A 225 -12.60 -18.39 6.44
C LEU A 225 -11.95 -19.47 7.29
N SER A 226 -10.80 -19.99 6.85
CA SER A 226 -10.05 -21.08 7.50
C SER A 226 -9.41 -20.67 8.83
N ASP A 227 -9.13 -21.65 9.69
CA ASP A 227 -8.39 -21.48 10.94
C ASP A 227 -6.90 -21.16 10.74
N GLU A 228 -6.34 -21.50 9.58
CA GLU A 228 -4.99 -21.06 9.16
C GLU A 228 -4.94 -19.54 8.89
N GLY A 229 -6.07 -18.96 8.47
CA GLY A 229 -6.28 -17.53 8.30
C GLY A 229 -6.90 -16.83 9.52
N GLN A 230 -7.91 -15.99 9.29
CA GLN A 230 -8.65 -15.26 10.33
C GLN A 230 -9.74 -16.10 11.03
N GLY A 231 -10.02 -17.32 10.59
CA GLY A 231 -10.94 -18.23 11.25
C GLY A 231 -12.37 -17.69 11.40
N VAL A 232 -12.86 -16.92 10.43
CA VAL A 232 -14.20 -16.30 10.51
C VAL A 232 -15.30 -17.35 10.67
N PHE A 233 -15.13 -18.54 10.08
CA PHE A 233 -16.08 -19.65 10.23
C PHE A 233 -15.75 -20.64 11.36
N CYS A 234 -14.73 -20.34 12.17
CA CYS A 234 -14.30 -21.17 13.29
C CYS A 234 -14.95 -20.78 14.62
N SER A 235 -15.63 -19.63 14.71
CA SER A 235 -16.32 -19.22 15.93
C SER A 235 -17.65 -18.50 15.65
N GLU A 236 -18.63 -18.76 16.51
CA GLU A 236 -19.99 -18.23 16.37
C GLU A 236 -20.04 -16.71 16.32
N LYS A 237 -19.26 -16.08 17.19
CA LYS A 237 -19.10 -14.62 17.21
C LYS A 237 -18.68 -14.05 15.85
N GLN A 238 -17.81 -14.74 15.11
CA GLN A 238 -17.26 -14.21 13.85
C GLN A 238 -18.15 -14.51 12.66
N TRP A 239 -18.72 -15.72 12.57
CA TRP A 239 -19.60 -16.02 11.45
C TRP A 239 -20.92 -15.24 11.52
N ILE A 240 -21.41 -14.89 12.71
CA ILE A 240 -22.56 -13.98 12.86
C ILE A 240 -22.29 -12.64 12.17
N LYS A 241 -21.08 -12.07 12.32
CA LYS A 241 -20.71 -10.81 11.65
C LYS A 241 -20.72 -10.93 10.13
N LEU A 242 -20.27 -12.07 9.60
CA LEU A 242 -20.32 -12.33 8.16
C LEU A 242 -21.77 -12.50 7.69
N LEU A 243 -22.57 -13.29 8.41
CA LEU A 243 -23.99 -13.50 8.09
C LEU A 243 -24.76 -12.16 8.11
N ASP A 244 -24.45 -11.24 9.02
CA ASP A 244 -25.04 -9.89 9.07
C ASP A 244 -24.88 -9.07 7.76
N MET A 245 -23.96 -9.45 6.87
CA MET A 245 -23.78 -8.84 5.55
C MET A 245 -24.77 -9.39 4.50
N ILE A 246 -25.41 -10.52 4.76
CA ILE A 246 -26.39 -11.15 3.87
C ILE A 246 -27.74 -10.46 4.04
N PRO A 247 -28.34 -9.86 2.99
CA PRO A 247 -29.61 -9.12 3.12
C PRO A 247 -30.82 -9.97 3.54
N ASP A 248 -30.81 -11.26 3.22
CA ASP A 248 -31.93 -12.18 3.47
C ASP A 248 -31.93 -12.74 4.90
N GLU A 249 -32.95 -12.37 5.68
CA GLU A 249 -33.07 -12.77 7.09
C GLU A 249 -33.35 -14.26 7.26
N ASP A 250 -34.24 -14.82 6.45
CA ASP A 250 -34.59 -16.24 6.50
C ASP A 250 -33.36 -17.12 6.24
N LEU A 251 -32.51 -16.75 5.28
CA LEU A 251 -31.25 -17.45 5.01
C LEU A 251 -30.28 -17.34 6.18
N ARG A 252 -30.11 -16.16 6.77
CA ARG A 252 -29.24 -15.97 7.95
C ARG A 252 -29.67 -16.87 9.10
N ASP A 253 -30.95 -16.86 9.43
CA ASP A 253 -31.50 -17.63 10.55
C ASP A 253 -31.38 -19.14 10.32
N GLN A 254 -31.61 -19.61 9.10
CA GLN A 254 -31.43 -21.01 8.72
C GLN A 254 -29.97 -21.46 8.89
N LEU A 255 -29.01 -20.67 8.39
CA LEU A 255 -27.59 -20.98 8.50
C LEU A 255 -27.12 -20.91 9.96
N LEU A 256 -27.56 -19.90 10.70
CA LEU A 256 -27.24 -19.76 12.13
C LEU A 256 -27.76 -20.96 12.93
N HIS A 257 -29.03 -21.34 12.76
CA HIS A 257 -29.60 -22.50 13.44
C HIS A 257 -28.86 -23.80 13.10
N ARG A 258 -28.51 -23.99 11.82
CA ARG A 258 -27.75 -25.15 11.36
C ARG A 258 -26.36 -25.20 11.99
N TRP A 259 -25.63 -24.09 11.98
CA TRP A 259 -24.24 -24.04 12.44
C TRP A 259 -24.08 -24.04 13.95
N SER A 260 -25.06 -23.51 14.70
CA SER A 260 -25.09 -23.54 16.16
C SER A 260 -25.58 -24.89 16.73
N SER A 261 -26.01 -25.83 15.89
CA SER A 261 -26.34 -27.19 16.32
C SER A 261 -25.10 -27.96 16.79
N LEU A 262 -25.22 -28.69 17.91
CA LEU A 262 -24.17 -29.57 18.43
C LEU A 262 -23.76 -30.70 17.45
N SER A 263 -24.63 -31.04 16.49
CA SER A 263 -24.35 -32.03 15.45
C SER A 263 -23.67 -31.44 14.22
N CYS A 264 -23.47 -30.11 14.15
CA CYS A 264 -22.84 -29.47 13.01
C CYS A 264 -21.35 -29.80 12.97
N SER A 265 -20.91 -30.45 11.89
CA SER A 265 -19.51 -30.72 11.60
C SER A 265 -19.03 -30.06 10.31
N SER A 266 -19.76 -29.05 9.81
CA SER A 266 -19.39 -28.34 8.57
C SER A 266 -18.06 -27.61 8.75
N SER A 267 -17.12 -27.91 7.87
CA SER A 267 -15.86 -27.19 7.70
C SER A 267 -16.09 -25.74 7.25
N PRO A 268 -15.11 -24.84 7.43
CA PRO A 268 -15.20 -23.46 6.92
C PRO A 268 -15.57 -23.40 5.42
N ARG A 269 -14.99 -24.29 4.61
CA ARG A 269 -15.29 -24.40 3.19
C ARG A 269 -16.75 -24.78 2.93
N GLU A 270 -17.27 -25.79 3.63
CA GLU A 270 -18.66 -26.21 3.50
C GLU A 270 -19.62 -25.09 3.94
N LYS A 271 -19.30 -24.36 5.01
CA LYS A 271 -20.10 -23.19 5.44
C LYS A 271 -20.14 -22.10 4.37
N TRP A 272 -19.02 -21.83 3.69
CA TRP A 272 -19.01 -20.90 2.56
C TRP A 272 -19.88 -21.38 1.41
N MET A 273 -19.75 -22.65 1.03
CA MET A 273 -20.58 -23.23 -0.02
C MET A 273 -22.06 -23.18 0.32
N GLU A 274 -22.44 -23.41 1.59
CA GLU A 274 -23.84 -23.26 2.05
C GLU A 274 -24.37 -21.82 1.92
N VAL A 275 -23.51 -20.81 2.18
CA VAL A 275 -23.85 -19.38 1.93
C VAL A 275 -24.04 -19.13 0.44
N VAL A 276 -23.07 -19.52 -0.39
CA VAL A 276 -23.11 -19.34 -1.85
C VAL A 276 -24.35 -19.99 -2.45
N ASP A 277 -24.57 -21.28 -2.16
CA ASP A 277 -25.75 -22.04 -2.59
C ASP A 277 -27.05 -21.37 -2.16
N GLY A 278 -27.13 -20.90 -0.92
CA GLY A 278 -28.30 -20.24 -0.36
C GLY A 278 -28.63 -18.95 -1.11
N VAL A 279 -27.64 -18.09 -1.32
CA VAL A 279 -27.78 -16.83 -2.05
C VAL A 279 -28.18 -17.10 -3.50
N GLU A 280 -27.48 -17.99 -4.20
CA GLU A 280 -27.75 -18.30 -5.61
C GLU A 280 -29.14 -18.90 -5.82
N LYS A 281 -29.59 -19.80 -4.94
CA LYS A 281 -30.95 -20.38 -4.98
C LYS A 281 -32.01 -19.28 -4.86
N ILE A 282 -31.85 -18.34 -3.93
CA ILE A 282 -32.81 -17.24 -3.74
C ILE A 282 -32.82 -16.31 -4.95
N VAL A 283 -31.64 -15.93 -5.47
CA VAL A 283 -31.52 -15.08 -6.66
C VAL A 283 -32.17 -15.75 -7.87
N ALA A 284 -31.90 -17.03 -8.13
CA ALA A 284 -32.49 -17.79 -9.23
C ALA A 284 -34.03 -17.90 -9.12
N MET A 285 -34.55 -18.17 -7.92
CA MET A 285 -36.00 -18.20 -7.68
C MET A 285 -36.66 -16.82 -7.87
N GLY A 286 -36.00 -15.76 -7.42
CA GLY A 286 -36.46 -14.37 -7.56
C GLY A 286 -36.59 -13.93 -9.02
N LEU A 287 -35.65 -14.33 -9.88
CA LEU A 287 -35.68 -14.05 -11.31
C LEU A 287 -36.84 -14.76 -12.03
N ASN A 288 -37.18 -15.98 -11.61
CA ASN A 288 -38.26 -16.79 -12.21
C ASN A 288 -39.66 -16.28 -11.86
N ASN A 289 -39.85 -15.68 -10.68
CA ASN A 289 -41.15 -15.19 -10.22
C ASN A 289 -41.55 -13.80 -10.77
N ASN A 290 -40.65 -13.07 -11.43
CA ASN A 290 -40.91 -11.74 -12.00
C ASN A 290 -41.99 -11.71 -13.11
N LYS A 291 -42.49 -12.88 -13.58
CA LYS A 291 -43.59 -12.97 -14.55
C LYS A 291 -44.99 -12.98 -13.92
N ARG A 292 -45.14 -13.05 -12.59
CA ARG A 292 -46.46 -13.07 -11.93
C ARG A 292 -46.50 -12.13 -10.71
N GLN A 293 -47.26 -11.04 -10.89
CA GLN A 293 -47.93 -10.20 -9.87
C GLN A 293 -47.17 -9.07 -9.15
N SER A 294 -47.65 -7.85 -9.43
CA SER A 294 -48.21 -6.82 -8.52
C SER A 294 -47.69 -6.69 -7.08
N LEU A 295 -47.28 -5.47 -6.74
CA LEU A 295 -47.35 -4.83 -5.40
C LEU A 295 -46.82 -5.58 -4.17
N GLN A 296 -45.97 -6.61 -4.33
CA GLN A 296 -45.17 -7.12 -3.19
C GLN A 296 -44.01 -6.16 -2.90
N SER A 297 -43.85 -5.86 -1.60
CA SER A 297 -43.12 -4.74 -1.00
C SER A 297 -41.81 -4.34 -1.69
N ASP A 298 -41.60 -3.03 -1.86
CA ASP A 298 -40.34 -2.45 -2.38
C ASP A 298 -39.11 -3.04 -1.68
N GLN A 299 -39.24 -3.43 -0.41
CA GLN A 299 -38.19 -4.07 0.37
C GLN A 299 -37.74 -5.42 -0.20
N ARG A 300 -38.66 -6.30 -0.62
CA ARG A 300 -38.28 -7.63 -1.15
C ARG A 300 -37.52 -7.51 -2.46
N LYS A 301 -37.90 -6.55 -3.31
CA LYS A 301 -37.19 -6.26 -4.56
C LYS A 301 -35.79 -5.69 -4.31
N ARG A 302 -35.65 -4.79 -3.32
CA ARG A 302 -34.34 -4.27 -2.89
C ARG A 302 -33.44 -5.39 -2.37
N ASN A 303 -33.95 -6.26 -1.49
CA ASN A 303 -33.20 -7.40 -0.98
C ASN A 303 -32.71 -8.32 -2.09
N ILE A 304 -33.54 -8.63 -3.10
CA ILE A 304 -33.12 -9.45 -4.25
C ILE A 304 -31.99 -8.77 -5.04
N TYR A 305 -32.06 -7.46 -5.26
CA TYR A 305 -31.00 -6.73 -5.96
C TYR A 305 -29.69 -6.74 -5.14
N GLU A 306 -29.78 -6.50 -3.84
CA GLU A 306 -28.63 -6.54 -2.93
C GLU A 306 -28.02 -7.94 -2.80
N LEU A 307 -28.82 -9.01 -2.87
CA LEU A 307 -28.32 -10.39 -2.87
C LEU A 307 -27.47 -10.73 -4.10
N ARG A 308 -27.71 -10.07 -5.24
CA ARG A 308 -26.97 -10.35 -6.49
C ARG A 308 -25.49 -10.00 -6.42
N THR A 309 -25.14 -9.02 -5.59
CA THR A 309 -23.76 -8.56 -5.38
C THR A 309 -23.21 -8.93 -4.00
N CYS A 310 -24.02 -9.58 -3.15
CA CYS A 310 -23.71 -9.82 -1.74
C CYS A 310 -22.42 -10.65 -1.56
N LEU A 311 -22.21 -11.69 -2.37
CA LEU A 311 -21.01 -12.52 -2.26
C LEU A 311 -19.74 -11.72 -2.59
N GLN A 312 -19.78 -10.89 -3.64
CA GLN A 312 -18.67 -10.00 -3.99
C GLN A 312 -18.43 -8.94 -2.92
N GLU A 313 -19.51 -8.35 -2.37
CA GLU A 313 -19.43 -7.38 -1.28
C GLU A 313 -18.80 -7.97 -0.01
N ILE A 314 -19.13 -9.22 0.34
CA ILE A 314 -18.51 -9.92 1.47
C ILE A 314 -17.01 -10.07 1.23
N VAL A 315 -16.59 -10.60 0.07
CA VAL A 315 -15.17 -10.76 -0.25
C VAL A 315 -14.43 -9.41 -0.18
N PHE A 316 -15.01 -8.35 -0.75
CA PHE A 316 -14.39 -7.03 -0.71
C PHE A 316 -14.35 -6.40 0.68
N ALA A 317 -15.39 -6.56 1.49
CA ALA A 317 -15.41 -6.02 2.85
C ALA A 317 -14.25 -6.56 3.71
N TYR A 318 -13.84 -7.81 3.46
CA TYR A 318 -12.72 -8.46 4.14
C TYR A 318 -11.36 -8.20 3.49
N LEU A 319 -11.26 -8.27 2.16
CA LEU A 319 -9.95 -8.34 1.50
C LEU A 319 -9.57 -7.12 0.64
N TYR A 320 -10.52 -6.26 0.27
CA TYR A 320 -10.21 -5.13 -0.59
C TYR A 320 -9.28 -4.12 0.11
N PRO A 321 -8.31 -3.49 -0.61
CA PRO A 321 -7.40 -2.50 -0.03
C PRO A 321 -8.13 -1.39 0.74
N ARG A 322 -7.64 -1.08 1.95
CA ARG A 322 -8.09 0.06 2.76
C ARG A 322 -7.01 1.13 2.73
N LEU A 323 -7.28 2.23 2.04
CA LEU A 323 -6.30 3.28 1.75
C LEU A 323 -6.42 4.43 2.76
N ASP A 324 -5.29 4.94 3.27
CA ASP A 324 -5.28 6.28 3.85
C ASP A 324 -5.39 7.31 2.73
N ALA A 325 -6.63 7.69 2.46
CA ALA A 325 -6.99 8.60 1.39
C ALA A 325 -6.32 9.98 1.53
N ASN A 326 -6.01 10.44 2.76
CA ASN A 326 -5.46 11.78 2.98
C ASN A 326 -4.00 11.88 2.55
N VAL A 327 -3.24 10.79 2.67
CA VAL A 327 -1.84 10.69 2.23
C VAL A 327 -1.70 10.87 0.71
N SER A 328 -2.74 10.46 -0.02
CA SER A 328 -2.73 10.36 -1.49
C SER A 328 -3.23 11.64 -2.18
N LYS A 329 -4.17 12.37 -1.56
CA LYS A 329 -4.92 13.48 -2.19
C LYS A 329 -4.12 14.76 -2.41
N GLN A 330 -3.22 15.13 -1.49
CA GLN A 330 -2.51 16.42 -1.55
C GLN A 330 -1.04 16.25 -1.95
N ARG A 331 -0.55 17.13 -2.84
CA ARG A 331 0.87 17.15 -3.24
C ARG A 331 1.82 17.51 -2.12
N ASN A 332 1.42 18.31 -1.13
CA ASN A 332 2.30 18.75 -0.03
C ASN A 332 2.34 17.78 1.17
N HIS A 333 1.65 16.64 1.06
CA HIS A 333 1.70 15.59 2.07
C HIS A 333 3.11 14.96 2.10
N LEU A 334 3.52 14.52 3.28
CA LEU A 334 4.82 13.89 3.51
C LEU A 334 4.61 12.41 3.78
N LEU A 335 5.43 11.56 3.16
CA LEU A 335 5.36 10.11 3.40
C LEU A 335 6.76 9.58 3.73
N LYS A 336 6.82 8.62 4.65
CA LYS A 336 8.07 8.04 5.15
C LYS A 336 8.94 7.54 3.99
N SER A 337 10.20 7.92 4.03
CA SER A 337 11.20 7.56 3.03
C SER A 337 11.43 6.04 2.96
N PRO A 338 11.59 5.49 1.75
CA PRO A 338 12.30 4.22 1.57
C PRO A 338 13.67 4.27 2.26
N PHE A 339 14.12 3.12 2.74
CA PHE A 339 15.35 2.93 3.51
C PHE A 339 15.45 3.73 4.83
N ALA A 340 14.38 4.40 5.27
CA ALA A 340 14.29 4.89 6.64
C ALA A 340 14.25 3.73 7.64
N VAL A 341 14.64 3.98 8.88
CA VAL A 341 14.57 2.98 9.96
C VAL A 341 13.33 3.22 10.80
N HIS A 342 12.60 2.15 11.13
CA HIS A 342 11.46 2.27 12.03
C HIS A 342 11.92 2.17 13.50
N PRO A 343 11.81 3.24 14.32
CA PRO A 343 12.50 3.33 15.61
C PRO A 343 12.03 2.32 16.67
N LYS A 344 10.80 1.79 16.56
CA LYS A 344 10.29 0.77 17.52
C LYS A 344 10.65 -0.67 17.14
N THR A 345 11.06 -0.91 15.90
CA THR A 345 11.32 -2.27 15.38
C THR A 345 12.76 -2.45 14.94
N GLY A 346 13.52 -1.36 14.73
CA GLY A 346 14.87 -1.41 14.18
C GLY A 346 14.92 -1.75 12.68
N ARG A 347 13.79 -2.10 12.07
CA ARG A 347 13.72 -2.57 10.68
C ARG A 347 13.88 -1.43 9.69
N VAL A 348 14.58 -1.73 8.59
CA VAL A 348 14.71 -0.85 7.45
C VAL A 348 13.44 -0.91 6.58
N CYS A 349 12.99 0.24 6.08
CA CYS A 349 11.83 0.35 5.18
C CYS A 349 12.25 -0.02 3.75
N VAL A 350 12.34 -1.32 3.46
CA VAL A 350 12.88 -1.84 2.20
C VAL A 350 11.84 -1.87 1.07
N PRO A 351 12.26 -1.66 -0.20
CA PRO A 351 11.42 -1.96 -1.35
C PRO A 351 11.02 -3.43 -1.40
N VAL A 352 9.83 -3.70 -1.96
CA VAL A 352 9.17 -5.00 -2.00
C VAL A 352 8.84 -5.36 -3.44
N ASP A 353 9.02 -6.63 -3.80
CA ASP A 353 8.63 -7.16 -5.09
C ASP A 353 7.12 -7.40 -5.14
N ALA A 354 6.44 -6.66 -6.02
CA ALA A 354 4.99 -6.76 -6.20
C ALA A 354 4.60 -8.02 -6.99
N ASP A 355 5.47 -8.48 -7.90
CA ASP A 355 5.19 -9.65 -8.74
C ASP A 355 5.26 -10.95 -7.94
N ASN A 356 6.06 -10.96 -6.86
CA ASN A 356 6.26 -12.09 -5.94
C ASN A 356 5.93 -11.71 -4.50
N ILE A 357 4.90 -10.89 -4.28
CA ILE A 357 4.58 -10.31 -2.97
C ILE A 357 4.28 -11.35 -1.88
N GLU A 358 3.84 -12.55 -2.26
CA GLU A 358 3.61 -13.68 -1.35
C GLU A 358 4.88 -14.18 -0.65
N GLU A 359 6.05 -13.97 -1.27
CA GLU A 359 7.35 -14.39 -0.72
C GLU A 359 7.90 -13.39 0.30
N PHE A 360 7.34 -12.18 0.36
CA PHE A 360 7.81 -11.14 1.26
C PHE A 360 7.41 -11.41 2.72
N ASP A 361 8.41 -11.65 3.57
CA ASP A 361 8.24 -11.83 5.01
C ASP A 361 8.72 -10.58 5.81
N PRO A 362 7.81 -9.80 6.42
CA PRO A 362 8.17 -8.60 7.20
C PRO A 362 8.96 -8.93 8.49
N PHE A 363 9.02 -10.18 8.92
CA PHE A 363 9.76 -10.64 10.10
C PHE A 363 11.24 -10.92 9.81
N THR A 364 11.60 -11.06 8.54
CA THR A 364 12.99 -11.31 8.09
C THR A 364 13.70 -10.06 7.58
N VAL A 365 12.98 -8.94 7.47
CA VAL A 365 13.54 -7.66 7.02
C VAL A 365 14.69 -7.21 7.93
N PRO A 366 15.83 -6.77 7.37
CA PRO A 366 17.01 -6.39 8.15
C PRO A 366 16.73 -5.32 9.20
N THR A 367 17.24 -5.56 10.40
CA THR A 367 17.28 -4.59 11.50
C THR A 367 18.66 -3.95 11.63
N LEU A 368 18.76 -2.81 12.33
CA LEU A 368 20.07 -2.18 12.54
C LEU A 368 21.04 -3.07 13.34
N GLY A 369 20.54 -3.79 14.35
CA GLY A 369 21.35 -4.73 15.12
C GLY A 369 21.95 -5.84 14.25
N GLN A 370 21.14 -6.44 13.38
CA GLN A 370 21.59 -7.44 12.42
C GLN A 370 22.63 -6.90 11.43
N LEU A 371 22.40 -5.70 10.89
CA LEU A 371 23.31 -5.06 9.94
C LEU A 371 24.67 -4.73 10.57
N GLN A 372 24.69 -4.31 11.84
CA GLN A 372 25.94 -4.12 12.58
C GLN A 372 26.70 -5.44 12.73
N ASP A 373 26.01 -6.53 13.10
CA ASP A 373 26.61 -7.85 13.24
C ASP A 373 27.20 -8.37 11.90
N GLU A 374 26.51 -8.15 10.80
CA GLU A 374 26.98 -8.49 9.45
C GLU A 374 28.23 -7.70 9.08
N LEU A 375 28.26 -6.39 9.32
CA LEU A 375 29.44 -5.55 9.08
C LEU A 375 30.65 -6.03 9.89
N ASN A 376 30.44 -6.35 11.17
CA ASN A 376 31.50 -6.84 12.05
C ASN A 376 32.05 -8.20 11.60
N LYS A 377 31.19 -9.11 11.14
CA LYS A 377 31.59 -10.44 10.66
C LYS A 377 32.34 -10.36 9.33
N ASN A 378 31.92 -9.46 8.44
CA ASN A 378 32.44 -9.35 7.08
C ASN A 378 33.48 -8.25 6.91
N ASP A 379 34.07 -7.73 7.99
CA ASP A 379 34.95 -6.55 7.95
C ASP A 379 36.18 -6.72 7.03
N LYS A 380 36.62 -7.97 6.83
CA LYS A 380 37.75 -8.33 5.95
C LYS A 380 37.35 -8.68 4.52
N ALA A 381 36.06 -8.78 4.21
CA ALA A 381 35.60 -8.95 2.85
C ALA A 381 35.76 -7.60 2.13
N GLY A 382 36.56 -7.54 1.05
CA GLY A 382 36.64 -6.35 0.21
C GLY A 382 35.28 -6.03 -0.45
N GLY A 383 35.08 -4.78 -0.87
CA GLY A 383 33.80 -4.30 -1.45
C GLY A 383 33.23 -3.13 -0.65
N SER A 384 32.07 -2.61 -1.06
CA SER A 384 31.36 -1.58 -0.31
C SER A 384 30.70 -2.16 0.94
N ASP A 385 30.43 -1.34 1.96
CA ASP A 385 29.74 -1.81 3.18
C ASP A 385 28.35 -2.38 2.89
N ILE A 386 27.63 -1.80 1.94
CA ILE A 386 26.33 -2.31 1.48
C ILE A 386 26.47 -3.72 0.94
N ASP A 387 27.48 -4.00 0.11
CA ASP A 387 27.70 -5.32 -0.52
C ASP A 387 27.96 -6.46 0.49
N ARG A 388 28.35 -6.11 1.71
CA ARG A 388 28.72 -7.05 2.77
C ARG A 388 27.57 -7.33 3.74
N THR A 389 26.40 -6.74 3.49
CA THR A 389 25.21 -6.85 4.34
C THR A 389 23.99 -7.27 3.53
N SER A 390 22.93 -7.65 4.22
CA SER A 390 21.61 -7.95 3.66
C SER A 390 20.97 -6.74 2.96
N MET A 391 21.48 -5.51 3.15
CA MET A 391 21.04 -4.34 2.39
C MET A 391 21.31 -4.46 0.88
N LYS A 392 22.34 -5.23 0.48
CA LYS A 392 22.73 -5.38 -0.93
C LYS A 392 21.56 -5.75 -1.83
N GLU A 393 20.77 -6.73 -1.42
CA GLU A 393 19.67 -7.25 -2.23
C GLU A 393 18.57 -6.21 -2.40
N HIS A 394 18.23 -5.48 -1.34
CA HIS A 394 17.22 -4.42 -1.38
C HIS A 394 17.66 -3.20 -2.18
N VAL A 395 18.93 -2.77 -2.08
CA VAL A 395 19.48 -1.65 -2.87
C VAL A 395 19.58 -2.04 -4.35
N LYS A 396 20.03 -3.26 -4.65
CA LYS A 396 20.07 -3.76 -6.02
C LYS A 396 18.67 -3.86 -6.62
N PHE A 397 17.70 -4.37 -5.86
CA PHE A 397 16.31 -4.42 -6.30
C PHE A 397 15.79 -3.02 -6.64
N PHE A 398 16.03 -2.02 -5.79
CA PHE A 398 15.68 -0.62 -6.06
C PHE A 398 16.30 -0.07 -7.35
N GLU A 399 17.58 -0.38 -7.59
CA GLU A 399 18.27 0.02 -8.81
C GLU A 399 17.67 -0.64 -10.06
N ASP A 400 17.41 -1.94 -9.99
CA ASP A 400 16.97 -2.76 -11.11
C ASP A 400 15.51 -2.48 -11.49
N THR A 401 14.63 -2.29 -10.50
CA THR A 401 13.17 -2.19 -10.74
C THR A 401 12.65 -0.77 -10.85
N LEU A 402 13.38 0.22 -10.33
CA LEU A 402 12.97 1.63 -10.42
C LEU A 402 13.99 2.53 -11.12
N LEU A 403 15.23 2.60 -10.64
CA LEU A 403 16.18 3.59 -11.13
C LEU A 403 16.57 3.38 -12.59
N LYS A 404 16.94 2.16 -12.97
CA LYS A 404 17.31 1.84 -14.36
C LYS A 404 16.13 2.05 -15.33
N PRO A 405 14.89 1.58 -15.02
CA PRO A 405 13.72 1.92 -15.84
C PRO A 405 13.47 3.43 -15.97
N LEU A 406 13.60 4.21 -14.90
CA LEU A 406 13.47 5.67 -14.95
C LEU A 406 14.52 6.33 -15.85
N GLU A 407 15.77 5.87 -15.80
CA GLU A 407 16.83 6.36 -16.70
C GLU A 407 16.52 6.05 -18.17
N VAL A 408 15.98 4.86 -18.46
CA VAL A 408 15.56 4.48 -19.80
C VAL A 408 14.44 5.39 -20.29
N ALA A 409 13.42 5.63 -19.44
CA ALA A 409 12.32 6.54 -19.74
C ALA A 409 12.81 7.99 -19.99
N ALA A 410 13.75 8.48 -19.19
CA ALA A 410 14.36 9.79 -19.38
C ALA A 410 15.11 9.90 -20.72
N LYS A 411 15.89 8.89 -21.08
CA LYS A 411 16.59 8.85 -22.39
C LYS A 411 15.61 8.78 -23.56
N GLN A 412 14.53 8.01 -23.41
CA GLN A 412 13.47 7.92 -24.41
C GLN A 412 12.82 9.29 -24.65
N LYS A 413 12.41 9.97 -23.57
CA LYS A 413 11.84 11.33 -23.62
C LYS A 413 12.76 12.32 -24.33
N GLN A 414 14.06 12.30 -24.03
CA GLN A 414 15.03 13.18 -24.69
C GLN A 414 15.16 12.88 -26.18
N ARG A 415 15.10 11.59 -26.58
CA ARG A 415 15.10 11.19 -27.99
C ARG A 415 13.84 11.68 -28.69
N ASP A 416 12.67 11.45 -28.11
CA ASP A 416 11.38 11.84 -28.69
C ASP A 416 11.29 13.36 -28.88
N ALA A 417 11.80 14.14 -27.92
CA ALA A 417 11.88 15.59 -28.04
C ALA A 417 12.80 16.04 -29.18
N LYS A 418 13.95 15.37 -29.38
CA LYS A 418 14.87 15.66 -30.49
C LYS A 418 14.25 15.31 -31.84
N GLU A 419 13.61 14.14 -31.96
CA GLU A 419 12.93 13.71 -33.18
C GLU A 419 11.77 14.65 -33.53
N SER A 420 10.97 15.05 -32.53
CA SER A 420 9.91 16.04 -32.73
C SER A 420 10.44 17.40 -33.17
N ASN A 421 11.60 17.84 -32.64
CA ASN A 421 12.20 19.11 -33.03
C ASN A 421 12.76 19.03 -34.46
N ALA A 422 13.49 17.97 -34.79
CA ALA A 422 14.02 17.70 -36.13
C ALA A 422 12.89 17.69 -37.18
N ALA A 423 11.76 17.03 -36.88
CA ALA A 423 10.59 17.01 -37.75
C ALA A 423 9.98 18.41 -37.96
N MET A 424 10.02 19.29 -36.96
CA MET A 424 9.52 20.67 -37.05
C MET A 424 10.49 21.61 -37.76
N THR A 425 11.80 21.42 -37.62
CA THR A 425 12.83 22.29 -38.21
C THR A 425 13.31 21.82 -39.59
N GLY A 426 12.95 20.60 -40.01
CA GLY A 426 13.38 20.01 -41.28
C GLY A 426 14.85 19.62 -41.31
N ASP A 427 15.48 19.49 -40.15
CA ASP A 427 16.89 19.12 -39.97
C ASP A 427 16.93 17.62 -39.62
N TRP A 428 16.91 16.78 -40.67
CA TRP A 428 16.81 15.31 -40.58
C TRP A 428 18.17 14.62 -40.50
#